data_AF-A0A2N2DY58-F1
#
_entry.id   AF-A0A2N2DY58-F1
#
_cell.length_a   1.000
_cell.length_b   1.000
_cell.length_c   1.000
_cell.angle_alpha   90.00
_cell.angle_beta   90.00
_cell.angle_gamma   90.00
#
_symmetry.space_group_name_H-M   'P 1'
#
loop_
_entity.id
_entity.type
_entity.pdbx_description
1 polymer ?
#
loop_
_entity_poly.entity_id
_entity_poly.type
_entity_poly.pdbx_seq_one_letter_code
_entity_poly.pdbx_strand_id
1 'polypeptide(L)'
;MNGRIKVMLTTEGTYPFHQGGVSTWCDQLVHNLRDVEYVLYSIIMNPFVTRKFELPQSSSLIQVPLWGTEEPSEHLTTPFSHVYVAKRQTGNEIIQRQFLPLFVALIEEVISLEKNSQRLGFILSELHRYFQEYDYKKSFKAESTWKVYKKIILANTFDSHNRMDEPSVWSLIQSLGWIYRFLIILNTPLPKVHVTHSAAAAFCGIPSVLAKIQNKTPYLLTEHGVYLREQYLSLSKRGYPSFLNT
;
A
#
# COMPACT_ATOMS: atom_id res chain seq x y z
N MET A 1 -9.80 -26.78 -20.17
CA MET A 1 -9.69 -25.79 -19.08
C MET A 1 -10.90 -24.87 -19.20
N ASN A 2 -11.93 -25.06 -18.37
CA ASN A 2 -13.26 -24.47 -18.56
C ASN A 2 -13.58 -23.42 -17.47
N GLY A 3 -12.62 -22.53 -17.16
CA GLY A 3 -12.80 -21.45 -16.18
C GLY A 3 -12.62 -20.10 -16.85
N ARG A 4 -13.50 -19.13 -16.55
CA ARG A 4 -13.32 -17.74 -16.95
C ARG A 4 -12.01 -17.19 -16.39
N ILE A 5 -11.33 -16.34 -17.16
CA ILE A 5 -10.10 -15.69 -16.69
C ILE A 5 -10.49 -14.77 -15.53
N LYS A 6 -9.73 -14.84 -14.43
CA LYS A 6 -9.94 -14.03 -13.24
C LYS A 6 -8.88 -12.95 -13.16
N VAL A 7 -9.29 -11.69 -13.14
CA VAL A 7 -8.41 -10.51 -13.16
C VAL A 7 -8.59 -9.72 -11.87
N MET A 8 -7.48 -9.45 -11.16
CA MET A 8 -7.48 -8.46 -10.10
C MET A 8 -7.23 -7.08 -10.71
N LEU A 9 -8.25 -6.24 -10.79
CA LEU A 9 -8.13 -4.85 -11.25
C LEU A 9 -7.89 -3.94 -10.04
N THR A 10 -6.71 -3.36 -9.94
CA THR A 10 -6.31 -2.51 -8.82
C THR A 10 -6.47 -1.03 -9.16
N THR A 11 -7.12 -0.29 -8.26
CA THR A 11 -7.41 1.14 -8.43
C THR A 11 -7.06 1.92 -7.16
N GLU A 12 -6.74 3.19 -7.30
CA GLU A 12 -6.45 4.11 -6.19
C GLU A 12 -7.28 5.38 -6.37
N GLY A 13 -8.08 5.75 -5.37
CA GLY A 13 -8.83 7.01 -5.36
C GLY A 13 -9.82 7.22 -6.52
N THR A 14 -10.14 6.17 -7.29
CA THR A 14 -10.92 6.25 -8.52
C THR A 14 -12.09 5.26 -8.50
N TYR A 15 -12.12 4.28 -9.40
CA TYR A 15 -13.22 3.32 -9.54
C TYR A 15 -13.29 2.38 -8.33
N PRO A 16 -14.48 2.02 -7.81
CA PRO A 16 -15.83 2.45 -8.23
C PRO A 16 -16.43 3.63 -7.43
N PHE A 17 -15.60 4.44 -6.76
CA PHE A 17 -16.06 5.45 -5.78
C PHE A 17 -16.07 6.88 -6.30
N HIS A 18 -15.19 7.21 -7.25
CA HIS A 18 -15.08 8.55 -7.82
C HIS A 18 -15.36 8.53 -9.32
N GLN A 19 -15.98 9.59 -9.83
CA GLN A 19 -16.20 9.79 -11.26
C GLN A 19 -14.93 10.37 -11.91
N GLY A 20 -14.71 10.05 -13.18
CA GLY A 20 -13.56 10.53 -13.95
C GLY A 20 -13.22 9.56 -15.08
N GLY A 21 -12.31 9.97 -15.97
CA GLY A 21 -11.97 9.19 -17.16
C GLY A 21 -11.47 7.77 -16.85
N VAL A 22 -10.60 7.63 -15.84
CA VAL A 22 -10.10 6.32 -15.38
C VAL A 22 -11.26 5.45 -14.88
N SER A 23 -12.19 6.02 -14.11
CA SER A 23 -13.32 5.26 -13.58
C SER A 23 -14.30 4.82 -14.67
N THR A 24 -14.60 5.68 -15.64
CA THR A 24 -15.43 5.32 -16.79
C THR A 24 -14.78 4.23 -17.64
N TRP A 25 -13.46 4.29 -17.83
CA TRP A 25 -12.72 3.25 -18.54
C TRP A 25 -12.75 1.91 -17.78
N CYS A 26 -12.47 1.92 -16.47
CA CYS A 26 -12.58 0.72 -15.63
C CYS A 26 -13.99 0.12 -15.69
N ASP A 27 -15.02 0.97 -15.64
CA ASP A 27 -16.41 0.55 -15.70
C ASP A 27 -16.76 -0.13 -17.03
N GLN A 28 -16.36 0.47 -18.15
CA GLN A 28 -16.51 -0.12 -19.48
C GLN A 28 -15.76 -1.45 -19.60
N LEU A 29 -14.55 -1.54 -19.06
CA LEU A 29 -13.75 -2.75 -19.09
C LEU A 29 -14.44 -3.90 -18.34
N VAL A 30 -14.91 -3.62 -17.13
CA VAL A 30 -15.55 -4.59 -16.23
C VAL A 30 -16.91 -5.06 -16.76
N HIS A 31 -17.69 -4.17 -17.40
CA HIS A 31 -19.01 -4.52 -17.94
C HIS A 31 -18.97 -5.18 -19.33
N ASN A 32 -18.01 -4.79 -20.19
CA ASN A 32 -18.01 -5.24 -21.59
C ASN A 32 -17.20 -6.52 -21.82
N LEU A 33 -16.21 -6.84 -20.98
CA LEU A 33 -15.45 -8.09 -21.07
C LEU A 33 -16.08 -9.20 -20.23
N ARG A 34 -17.23 -9.71 -20.68
CA ARG A 34 -18.08 -10.68 -19.93
C ARG A 34 -17.45 -12.05 -19.69
N ASP A 35 -16.44 -12.42 -20.45
CA ASP A 35 -15.68 -13.68 -20.27
C ASP A 35 -14.60 -13.57 -19.19
N VAL A 36 -14.43 -12.39 -18.59
CA VAL A 36 -13.50 -12.11 -17.51
C VAL A 36 -14.25 -11.88 -16.20
N GLU A 37 -13.80 -12.54 -15.14
CA GLU A 37 -14.24 -12.30 -13.76
C GLU A 37 -13.31 -11.29 -13.10
N TYR A 38 -13.85 -10.18 -12.60
CA TYR A 38 -13.06 -9.14 -11.95
C TYR A 38 -13.11 -9.20 -10.43
N VAL A 39 -11.94 -9.13 -9.81
CA VAL A 39 -11.78 -8.77 -8.39
C VAL A 39 -11.26 -7.34 -8.36
N LEU A 40 -12.12 -6.39 -8.00
CA LEU A 40 -11.69 -5.02 -7.80
C LEU A 40 -10.96 -4.91 -6.48
N TYR A 41 -9.73 -4.39 -6.53
CA TYR A 41 -8.91 -4.13 -5.37
C TYR A 41 -8.70 -2.62 -5.29
N SER A 42 -9.57 -1.95 -4.54
CA SER A 42 -9.69 -0.50 -4.55
C SER A 42 -9.10 0.12 -3.29
N ILE A 43 -7.98 0.82 -3.46
CA ILE A 43 -7.36 1.63 -2.42
C ILE A 43 -8.14 2.93 -2.31
N ILE A 44 -8.65 3.19 -1.11
CA ILE A 44 -9.54 4.31 -0.82
C ILE A 44 -9.00 5.13 0.34
N MET A 45 -9.38 6.41 0.38
CA MET A 45 -8.93 7.30 1.45
C MET A 45 -9.54 6.92 2.80
N ASN A 46 -10.83 6.60 2.87
CA ASN A 46 -11.51 6.22 4.10
C ASN A 46 -12.62 5.20 3.82
N PRO A 47 -13.10 4.44 4.82
CA PRO A 47 -14.12 3.41 4.60
C PRO A 47 -15.52 3.97 4.32
N PHE A 48 -15.77 5.24 4.64
CA PHE A 48 -17.09 5.88 4.55
C PHE A 48 -17.39 6.49 3.17
N VAL A 49 -16.91 5.84 2.09
CA VAL A 49 -17.11 6.27 0.71
C VAL A 49 -18.29 5.56 0.06
N THR A 50 -19.19 6.33 -0.55
CA THR A 50 -20.33 5.78 -1.29
C THR A 50 -19.90 5.34 -2.69
N ARG A 51 -20.28 4.13 -3.07
CA ARG A 51 -20.06 3.61 -4.43
C ARG A 51 -20.87 4.41 -5.44
N LYS A 52 -20.23 4.85 -6.53
CA LYS A 52 -20.87 5.60 -7.62
C LYS A 52 -21.16 4.78 -8.87
N PHE A 53 -20.50 3.63 -9.01
CA PHE A 53 -20.68 2.70 -10.13
C PHE A 53 -21.20 1.37 -9.62
N GLU A 54 -22.24 0.83 -10.24
CA GLU A 54 -22.69 -0.52 -9.94
C GLU A 54 -21.71 -1.54 -10.52
N LEU A 55 -21.52 -2.66 -9.82
CA LEU A 55 -20.62 -3.71 -10.28
C LEU A 55 -21.44 -4.88 -10.84
N PRO A 56 -21.00 -5.55 -11.91
CA PRO A 56 -21.63 -6.78 -12.37
C PRO A 56 -21.67 -7.83 -11.25
N GLN A 57 -22.69 -8.68 -11.23
CA GLN A 57 -22.82 -9.76 -10.23
C GLN A 57 -21.63 -10.73 -10.21
N SER A 58 -20.93 -10.88 -11.34
CA SER A 58 -19.72 -11.69 -11.44
C SER A 58 -18.48 -11.05 -10.82
N SER A 59 -18.54 -9.79 -10.39
CA SER A 59 -17.40 -9.05 -9.85
C SER A 59 -17.45 -8.99 -8.33
N SER A 60 -16.27 -9.00 -7.71
CA SER A 60 -16.11 -8.82 -6.26
C SER A 60 -15.29 -7.57 -5.97
N LEU A 61 -15.41 -7.04 -4.75
CA LEU A 61 -14.74 -5.81 -4.34
C LEU A 61 -14.02 -6.02 -3.02
N ILE A 62 -12.73 -5.70 -3.01
CA ILE A 62 -11.86 -5.59 -1.84
C ILE A 62 -11.54 -4.11 -1.68
N GLN A 63 -11.98 -3.52 -0.57
CA GLN A 63 -11.70 -2.13 -0.23
C GLN A 63 -10.49 -2.07 0.70
N VAL A 64 -9.55 -1.17 0.41
CA VAL A 64 -8.37 -0.94 1.26
C VAL A 64 -8.34 0.52 1.71
N PRO A 65 -9.00 0.86 2.82
CA PRO A 65 -8.95 2.20 3.39
C PRO A 65 -7.58 2.49 4.01
N LEU A 66 -6.98 3.61 3.62
CA LEU A 66 -5.68 4.04 4.15
C LEU A 66 -5.81 4.99 5.37
N TRP A 67 -6.98 5.60 5.56
CA TRP A 67 -7.34 6.41 6.74
C TRP A 67 -8.71 6.00 7.28
N GLY A 68 -9.06 6.47 8.47
CA GLY A 68 -10.42 6.37 9.02
C GLY A 68 -10.79 5.02 9.65
N THR A 69 -9.84 4.09 9.78
CA THR A 69 -9.99 2.83 10.54
C THR A 69 -9.18 2.88 11.84
N GLU A 70 -9.67 2.28 12.93
CA GLU A 70 -8.89 2.21 14.18
C GLU A 70 -7.86 1.07 14.16
N GLU A 71 -8.25 -0.06 13.56
CA GLU A 71 -7.43 -1.23 13.27
C GLU A 71 -7.28 -1.42 11.75
N PRO A 72 -6.05 -1.61 11.23
CA PRO A 72 -5.80 -1.86 9.80
C PRO A 72 -6.43 -3.12 9.21
N SER A 73 -7.08 -3.95 10.02
CA SER A 73 -7.80 -5.15 9.61
C SER A 73 -9.31 -5.00 9.69
N GLU A 74 -9.86 -3.85 10.10
CA GLU A 74 -11.31 -3.62 10.24
C GLU A 74 -12.09 -3.86 8.96
N HIS A 75 -11.50 -3.54 7.81
CA HIS A 75 -12.12 -3.74 6.50
C HIS A 75 -12.00 -5.18 5.99
N LEU A 76 -11.26 -6.04 6.69
CA LEU A 76 -11.06 -7.42 6.29
C LEU A 76 -12.12 -8.32 6.92
N THR A 77 -12.54 -9.34 6.18
CA THR A 77 -13.41 -10.42 6.69
C THR A 77 -12.61 -11.46 7.48
N THR A 78 -11.65 -11.00 8.28
CA THR A 78 -10.76 -11.87 9.07
C THR A 78 -11.44 -12.27 10.38
N PRO A 79 -11.51 -13.58 10.72
CA PRO A 79 -12.06 -14.01 11.99
C PRO A 79 -11.35 -13.37 13.18
N PHE A 80 -12.10 -13.01 14.22
CA PHE A 80 -11.55 -12.42 15.45
C PHE A 80 -10.42 -13.26 16.06
N SER A 81 -10.54 -14.59 16.00
CA SER A 81 -9.52 -15.52 16.49
C SER A 81 -8.16 -15.30 15.82
N HIS A 82 -8.12 -15.04 14.50
CA HIS A 82 -6.87 -14.78 13.79
C HIS A 82 -6.26 -13.45 14.21
N VAL A 83 -7.08 -12.40 14.34
CA VAL A 83 -6.62 -11.08 14.83
C VAL A 83 -6.05 -11.19 16.25
N TYR A 84 -6.74 -11.92 17.13
CA TYR A 84 -6.29 -12.16 18.49
C TYR A 84 -4.95 -12.93 18.53
N VAL A 85 -4.82 -14.00 17.73
CA VAL A 85 -3.59 -14.80 17.64
C VAL A 85 -2.42 -13.95 17.15
N ALA A 86 -2.60 -13.16 16.08
CA ALA A 86 -1.58 -12.27 15.55
C ALA A 86 -1.10 -11.27 16.63
N LYS A 87 -2.03 -10.61 17.34
CA LYS A 87 -1.69 -9.68 18.44
C LYS A 87 -0.93 -10.36 19.58
N ARG A 88 -1.32 -11.59 19.93
CA ARG A 88 -0.68 -12.37 21.00
C ARG A 88 0.74 -12.80 20.61
N GLN A 89 0.94 -13.25 19.38
CA GLN A 89 2.24 -13.72 18.88
C GLN A 89 3.22 -12.59 18.59
N THR A 90 2.73 -11.39 18.29
CA THR A 90 3.56 -10.21 17.98
C THR A 90 4.18 -9.62 19.24
N GLY A 91 5.19 -10.28 19.82
CA GLY A 91 5.97 -9.78 20.95
C GLY A 91 7.10 -8.86 20.54
N ASN A 92 7.73 -8.19 21.51
CA ASN A 92 8.90 -7.33 21.26
C ASN A 92 10.05 -8.07 20.57
N GLU A 93 10.28 -9.33 20.93
CA GLU A 93 11.31 -10.17 20.29
C GLU A 93 11.02 -10.42 18.81
N ILE A 94 9.77 -10.74 18.47
CA ILE A 94 9.35 -10.96 17.08
C ILE A 94 9.49 -9.67 16.26
N ILE A 95 9.06 -8.54 16.83
CA ILE A 95 9.23 -7.23 16.20
C ILE A 95 10.71 -6.96 15.94
N GLN A 96 11.59 -7.19 16.92
CA GLN A 96 13.02 -6.95 16.77
C GLN A 96 13.69 -7.87 15.75
N ARG A 97 13.33 -9.16 15.75
CA ARG A 97 13.98 -10.17 14.90
C ARG A 97 13.46 -10.19 13.47
N GLN A 98 12.17 -9.93 13.26
CA GLN A 98 11.52 -10.12 11.95
C GLN A 98 11.06 -8.80 11.32
N PHE A 99 10.42 -7.90 12.08
CA PHE A 99 9.89 -6.66 11.52
C PHE A 99 10.95 -5.59 11.32
N LEU A 100 11.75 -5.29 12.35
CA LEU A 100 12.71 -4.18 12.30
C LEU A 100 13.72 -4.28 11.15
N PRO A 101 14.31 -5.45 10.82
CA PRO A 101 15.22 -5.54 9.69
C PRO A 101 14.56 -5.17 8.36
N LEU A 102 13.32 -5.63 8.14
CA LEU A 102 12.54 -5.30 6.95
C LEU A 102 12.14 -3.83 6.92
N PHE A 103 11.74 -3.28 8.07
CA PHE A 103 11.38 -1.88 8.22
C PHE A 103 12.58 -0.95 7.96
N VAL A 104 13.76 -1.26 8.53
CA VAL A 104 15.01 -0.53 8.27
C VAL A 104 15.31 -0.51 6.77
N ALA A 105 15.33 -1.69 6.14
CA ALA A 105 15.61 -1.81 4.72
C ALA A 105 14.61 -1.02 3.86
N LEU A 106 13.33 -0.99 4.26
CA LEU A 106 12.31 -0.20 3.58
C LEU A 106 12.60 1.30 3.69
N ILE A 107 12.87 1.81 4.89
CA ILE A 107 13.12 3.25 5.09
C ILE A 107 14.37 3.70 4.34
N GLU A 108 15.45 2.90 4.40
CA GLU A 108 16.68 3.16 3.65
C GLU A 108 16.42 3.22 2.13
N GLU A 109 15.64 2.29 1.60
CA GLU A 109 15.27 2.28 0.18
C GLU A 109 14.38 3.48 -0.20
N VAL A 110 13.48 3.90 0.69
CA VAL A 110 12.59 5.07 0.50
C VAL A 110 13.36 6.37 0.50
N ILE A 111 14.40 6.53 1.33
CA ILE A 111 15.19 7.77 1.40
C ILE A 111 16.41 7.77 0.47
N SER A 112 16.82 6.62 -0.07
CA SER A 112 17.95 6.52 -1.01
C SER A 112 17.74 7.36 -2.26
N LEU A 113 18.76 8.09 -2.71
CA LEU A 113 18.74 8.80 -4.00
C LEU A 113 18.73 7.82 -5.19
N GLU A 114 19.39 6.68 -5.03
CA GLU A 114 19.43 5.61 -6.02
C GLU A 114 18.39 4.55 -5.66
N LYS A 115 17.38 4.36 -6.51
CA LYS A 115 16.30 3.40 -6.29
C LYS A 115 16.61 2.04 -6.89
N ASN A 116 16.42 0.99 -6.12
CA ASN A 116 16.48 -0.40 -6.55
C ASN A 116 15.08 -1.03 -6.47
N SER A 117 14.40 -1.11 -7.62
CA SER A 117 13.02 -1.59 -7.69
C SER A 117 12.88 -3.07 -7.33
N GLN A 118 13.88 -3.90 -7.63
CA GLN A 118 13.87 -5.32 -7.28
C GLN A 118 13.98 -5.52 -5.76
N ARG A 119 14.88 -4.78 -5.12
CA ARG A 119 15.05 -4.80 -3.66
C ARG A 119 13.79 -4.29 -2.96
N LEU A 120 13.22 -3.17 -3.42
CA LEU A 120 11.98 -2.65 -2.87
C LEU A 120 10.83 -3.67 -2.99
N GLY A 121 10.67 -4.29 -4.17
CA GLY A 121 9.65 -5.32 -4.39
C GLY A 121 9.81 -6.52 -3.44
N PHE A 122 11.05 -6.97 -3.21
CA PHE A 122 11.34 -8.03 -2.24
C PHE A 122 10.97 -7.63 -0.82
N ILE A 123 11.40 -6.44 -0.37
CA ILE A 123 11.09 -5.93 0.99
C ILE A 123 9.57 -5.85 1.21
N LEU A 124 8.83 -5.29 0.25
CA LEU A 124 7.37 -5.22 0.32
C LEU A 124 6.72 -6.60 0.39
N SER A 125 7.25 -7.58 -0.36
CA SER A 125 6.79 -8.98 -0.31
C SER A 125 7.03 -9.63 1.05
N GLU A 126 8.20 -9.44 1.65
CA GLU A 126 8.50 -10.00 2.98
C GLU A 126 7.68 -9.32 4.08
N LEU A 127 7.48 -8.00 4.00
CA LEU A 127 6.57 -7.29 4.90
C LEU A 127 5.12 -7.77 4.75
N HIS A 128 4.65 -7.97 3.52
CA HIS A 128 3.31 -8.54 3.30
C HIS A 128 3.17 -9.90 3.98
N ARG A 129 4.17 -10.79 3.82
CA ARG A 129 4.18 -12.10 4.47
C ARG A 129 4.17 -11.98 6.00
N TYR A 130 5.01 -11.10 6.55
CA TYR A 130 5.04 -10.81 7.98
C TYR A 130 3.65 -10.38 8.49
N PHE A 131 2.95 -9.49 7.78
CA PHE A 131 1.62 -9.03 8.19
C PHE A 131 0.49 -10.04 7.97
N GLN A 132 0.74 -11.16 7.28
CA GLN A 132 -0.22 -12.26 7.24
C GLN A 132 -0.23 -13.08 8.55
N GLU A 133 0.86 -12.99 9.34
CA GLU A 133 1.02 -13.76 10.58
C GLU A 133 1.03 -12.88 11.84
N TYR A 134 1.56 -11.66 11.73
CA TYR A 134 1.81 -10.75 12.85
C TYR A 134 1.02 -9.44 12.73
N ASP A 135 0.76 -8.80 13.87
CA ASP A 135 -0.10 -7.63 13.96
C ASP A 135 0.60 -6.37 13.45
N TYR A 136 -0.01 -5.75 12.44
CA TYR A 136 0.46 -4.52 11.80
C TYR A 136 0.59 -3.36 12.79
N LYS A 137 -0.48 -3.07 13.54
CA LYS A 137 -0.57 -1.91 14.42
C LYS A 137 0.47 -1.99 15.54
N LYS A 138 0.61 -3.16 16.17
CA LYS A 138 1.56 -3.41 17.26
C LYS A 138 3.00 -3.31 16.78
N SER A 139 3.29 -3.78 15.57
CA SER A 139 4.63 -3.69 14.97
C SER A 139 5.04 -2.24 14.70
N PHE A 140 4.16 -1.44 14.09
CA PHE A 140 4.45 -0.03 13.82
C PHE A 140 4.44 0.86 15.06
N LYS A 141 3.55 0.59 16.03
CA LYS A 141 3.45 1.39 17.27
C LYS A 141 4.46 0.99 18.34
N ALA A 142 5.33 0.01 18.09
CA ALA A 142 6.37 -0.35 19.02
C ALA A 142 7.40 0.78 19.21
N GLU A 143 7.85 0.97 20.45
CA GLU A 143 8.85 1.98 20.78
C GLU A 143 10.19 1.73 20.04
N SER A 144 10.55 0.47 19.82
CA SER A 144 11.74 0.09 19.05
C SER A 144 11.65 0.56 17.59
N THR A 145 10.47 0.46 16.96
CA THR A 145 10.23 0.96 15.60
C THR A 145 10.41 2.46 15.53
N TRP A 146 9.86 3.22 16.49
CA TRP A 146 10.06 4.66 16.59
C TRP A 146 11.54 5.04 16.77
N LYS A 147 12.25 4.37 17.68
CA LYS A 147 13.67 4.62 17.95
C LYS A 147 14.52 4.39 16.70
N VAL A 148 14.28 3.31 15.97
CA VAL A 148 14.99 2.98 14.74
C VAL A 148 14.67 3.95 13.62
N TYR A 149 13.39 4.27 13.40
CA TYR A 149 12.97 5.24 12.39
C TYR A 149 13.67 6.60 12.59
N LYS A 150 13.57 7.15 13.80
CA LYS A 150 14.21 8.41 14.16
C LYS A 150 15.73 8.35 13.98
N LYS A 151 16.38 7.24 14.34
CA LYS A 151 17.82 7.05 14.15
C LYS A 151 18.21 7.12 12.67
N ILE A 152 17.46 6.43 11.79
CA ILE A 152 17.74 6.40 10.35
C ILE A 152 17.60 7.80 9.76
N ILE A 153 16.48 8.47 10.03
CA ILE A 153 16.21 9.80 9.47
C ILE A 153 17.25 10.82 9.92
N LEU A 154 17.53 10.90 11.23
CA LEU A 154 18.53 11.84 11.75
C LEU A 154 19.93 11.55 11.21
N ALA A 155 20.33 10.28 11.09
CA ALA A 155 21.61 9.95 10.49
C ALA A 155 21.72 10.42 9.03
N ASN A 156 20.62 10.36 8.28
CA ASN A 156 20.57 10.75 6.88
C ASN A 156 20.58 12.28 6.69
N THR A 157 19.99 13.05 7.62
CA THR A 157 20.01 14.53 7.59
C THR A 157 21.38 15.14 7.87
N PHE A 158 22.26 14.44 8.58
CA PHE A 158 23.62 14.92 8.84
C PHE A 158 24.57 14.73 7.67
N ASP A 159 24.19 13.97 6.65
CA ASP A 159 24.96 13.81 5.42
C ASP A 159 24.51 14.84 4.37
N SER A 160 25.39 15.81 4.11
CA SER A 160 25.17 16.90 3.17
C SER A 160 24.82 16.45 1.74
N HIS A 161 25.09 15.19 1.37
CA HIS A 161 24.76 14.68 0.04
C HIS A 161 23.27 14.33 -0.12
N ASN A 162 22.57 14.04 0.97
CA ASN A 162 21.20 13.50 0.91
C ASN A 162 20.10 14.57 0.75
N ARG A 163 20.47 15.86 0.71
CA ARG A 163 19.56 17.01 0.49
C ARG A 163 18.35 17.03 1.42
N MET A 164 18.44 16.44 2.62
CA MET A 164 17.34 16.32 3.56
C MET A 164 17.47 17.33 4.70
N ASP A 165 16.46 18.18 4.83
CA ASP A 165 16.42 19.19 5.89
C ASP A 165 16.18 18.56 7.26
N GLU A 166 16.64 19.23 8.32
CA GLU A 166 16.45 18.74 9.69
C GLU A 166 14.96 18.69 10.07
N PRO A 167 14.44 17.51 10.49
CA PRO A 167 13.02 17.37 10.78
C PRO A 167 12.67 17.88 12.18
N SER A 168 11.55 18.60 12.29
CA SER A 168 10.90 18.79 13.59
C SER A 168 10.32 17.47 14.12
N VAL A 169 10.06 17.40 15.44
CA VAL A 169 9.37 16.24 16.05
C VAL A 169 8.03 15.97 15.37
N TRP A 170 7.28 17.02 15.04
CA TRP A 170 6.03 16.91 14.31
C TRP A 170 6.23 16.25 12.94
N SER A 171 7.26 16.66 12.21
CA SER A 171 7.56 16.13 10.88
C SER A 171 7.95 14.65 10.92
N LEU A 172 8.74 14.22 11.91
CA LEU A 172 9.03 12.80 12.14
C LEU A 172 7.78 11.98 12.44
N ILE A 173 6.87 12.50 13.25
CA ILE A 173 5.61 11.81 13.58
C ILE A 173 4.72 11.71 12.34
N GLN A 174 4.61 12.80 11.56
CA GLN A 174 3.78 12.81 10.35
C GLN A 174 4.31 11.86 9.27
N SER A 175 5.60 11.92 8.97
CA SER A 175 6.24 11.06 7.95
C SER A 175 6.12 9.57 8.29
N LEU A 176 6.40 9.18 9.54
CA LEU A 176 6.14 7.80 10.00
C LEU A 176 4.64 7.46 9.93
N GLY A 177 3.78 8.42 10.26
CA GLY A 177 2.34 8.27 10.12
C GLY A 177 1.87 8.09 8.67
N TRP A 178 2.55 8.68 7.69
CA TRP A 178 2.26 8.44 6.27
C TRP A 178 2.72 7.06 5.84
N ILE A 179 3.94 6.67 6.21
CA ILE A 179 4.45 5.31 5.98
C ILE A 179 3.49 4.26 6.57
N TYR A 180 3.05 4.46 7.81
CA TYR A 180 2.06 3.60 8.45
C TYR A 180 0.76 3.47 7.65
N ARG A 181 0.28 4.55 7.01
CA ARG A 181 -1.00 4.52 6.30
C ARG A 181 -0.87 3.92 4.92
N PHE A 182 0.14 4.33 4.16
CA PHE A 182 0.39 3.80 2.82
C PHE A 182 0.67 2.30 2.83
N LEU A 183 1.34 1.79 3.86
CA LEU A 183 1.67 0.37 3.94
C LEU A 183 0.53 -0.52 4.47
N ILE A 184 -0.65 0.03 4.80
CA ILE A 184 -1.85 -0.77 5.15
C ILE A 184 -2.20 -1.74 4.00
N ILE A 185 -1.86 -1.39 2.77
CA ILE A 185 -2.02 -2.25 1.59
C ILE A 185 -1.32 -3.61 1.80
N LEU A 186 -0.18 -3.63 2.48
CA LEU A 186 0.56 -4.87 2.78
C LEU A 186 -0.14 -5.74 3.82
N ASN A 187 -1.08 -5.20 4.60
CA ASN A 187 -1.85 -5.99 5.56
C ASN A 187 -3.00 -6.75 4.89
N THR A 188 -3.46 -6.29 3.72
CA THR A 188 -4.64 -6.86 3.06
C THR A 188 -4.24 -8.08 2.22
N PRO A 189 -4.87 -9.27 2.44
CA PRO A 189 -4.57 -10.48 1.69
C PRO A 189 -4.80 -10.33 0.18
N LEU A 190 -4.01 -11.07 -0.61
CA LEU A 190 -4.12 -11.08 -2.06
C LEU A 190 -5.07 -12.19 -2.54
N PRO A 191 -6.05 -11.89 -3.41
CA PRO A 191 -6.88 -12.91 -4.02
C PRO A 191 -6.06 -13.77 -5.00
N LYS A 192 -6.38 -15.06 -5.09
CA LYS A 192 -5.83 -15.92 -6.14
C LYS A 192 -6.51 -15.60 -7.47
N VAL A 193 -5.74 -15.06 -8.42
CA VAL A 193 -6.20 -14.64 -9.74
C VAL A 193 -5.21 -15.06 -10.83
N HIS A 194 -5.65 -15.01 -12.08
CA HIS A 194 -4.85 -15.41 -13.23
C HIS A 194 -3.96 -14.27 -13.73
N VAL A 195 -4.43 -13.03 -13.63
CA VAL A 195 -3.71 -11.81 -14.05
C VAL A 195 -4.04 -10.68 -13.07
N THR A 196 -3.08 -9.79 -12.83
CA THR A 196 -3.33 -8.51 -12.15
C THR A 196 -3.21 -7.36 -13.13
N HIS A 197 -4.04 -6.34 -12.96
CA HIS A 197 -4.08 -5.16 -13.81
C HIS A 197 -4.14 -3.92 -12.94
N SER A 198 -3.11 -3.07 -12.98
CA SER A 198 -3.14 -1.78 -12.29
C SER A 198 -3.54 -0.65 -13.23
N ALA A 199 -4.48 0.17 -12.76
CA ALA A 199 -4.96 1.34 -13.48
C ALA A 199 -4.00 2.55 -13.43
N ALA A 200 -2.95 2.49 -12.61
CA ALA A 200 -1.90 3.49 -12.55
C ALA A 200 -0.58 2.95 -11.96
N ALA A 201 0.53 3.60 -12.27
CA ALA A 201 1.86 3.38 -11.71
C ALA A 201 1.99 4.06 -10.34
N ALA A 202 1.09 3.68 -9.42
CA ALA A 202 0.90 4.30 -8.10
C ALA A 202 0.83 3.22 -6.98
N PHE A 203 0.27 3.55 -5.81
CA PHE A 203 0.13 2.59 -4.71
C PHE A 203 -0.75 1.39 -5.09
N CYS A 204 -1.70 1.57 -6.02
CA CYS A 204 -2.46 0.46 -6.60
C CYS A 204 -1.62 -0.56 -7.37
N GLY A 205 -0.37 -0.23 -7.75
CA GLY A 205 0.57 -1.19 -8.32
C GLY A 205 1.13 -2.17 -7.28
N ILE A 206 1.15 -1.84 -5.99
CA ILE A 206 1.77 -2.66 -4.94
C ILE A 206 1.16 -4.07 -4.88
N PRO A 207 -0.18 -4.27 -4.78
CA PRO A 207 -0.78 -5.60 -4.77
C PRO A 207 -0.39 -6.45 -5.98
N SER A 208 -0.25 -5.83 -7.16
CA SER A 208 0.19 -6.49 -8.38
C SER A 208 1.66 -6.93 -8.33
N VAL A 209 2.55 -6.09 -7.79
CA VAL A 209 3.96 -6.44 -7.56
C VAL A 209 4.07 -7.61 -6.58
N LEU A 210 3.31 -7.57 -5.48
CA LEU A 210 3.28 -8.66 -4.51
C LEU A 210 2.81 -9.97 -5.15
N ALA A 211 1.70 -9.95 -5.90
CA ALA A 211 1.17 -11.12 -6.60
C ALA A 211 2.18 -11.66 -7.64
N LYS A 212 2.88 -10.79 -8.36
CA LYS A 212 3.93 -11.19 -9.31
C LYS A 212 5.10 -11.89 -8.63
N ILE A 213 5.55 -11.38 -7.49
CA ILE A 213 6.70 -11.95 -6.76
C ILE A 213 6.33 -13.29 -6.12
N GLN A 214 5.21 -13.31 -5.39
CA GLN A 214 4.80 -14.44 -4.55
C GLN A 214 4.12 -15.55 -5.35
N ASN A 215 3.23 -15.20 -6.27
CA ASN A 215 2.37 -16.16 -6.98
C ASN A 215 2.75 -16.31 -8.47
N LYS A 216 3.76 -15.58 -8.94
CA LYS A 216 4.16 -15.52 -10.37
C LYS A 216 3.03 -15.04 -11.29
N THR A 217 2.02 -14.37 -10.74
CA THR A 217 0.87 -13.86 -11.50
C THR A 217 1.33 -12.78 -12.49
N PRO A 218 1.01 -12.89 -13.80
CA PRO A 218 1.23 -11.82 -14.77
C PRO A 218 0.66 -10.47 -14.32
N TYR A 219 1.40 -9.38 -14.58
CA TYR A 219 1.04 -8.02 -14.18
C TYR A 219 0.95 -7.13 -15.42
N LEU A 220 -0.23 -6.56 -15.66
CA LEU A 220 -0.51 -5.52 -16.65
C LEU A 220 -0.58 -4.14 -15.96
N LEU A 221 0.07 -3.15 -16.55
CA LEU A 221 -0.01 -1.76 -16.13
C LEU A 221 -0.65 -0.93 -17.26
N THR A 222 -1.69 -0.18 -16.94
CA THR A 222 -2.18 0.92 -17.78
C THR A 222 -1.84 2.21 -17.07
N GLU A 223 -1.09 3.08 -17.73
CA GLU A 223 -0.62 4.35 -17.16
C GLU A 223 -0.78 5.45 -18.21
N HIS A 224 -1.11 6.66 -17.78
CA HIS A 224 -1.33 7.82 -18.64
C HIS A 224 -0.32 8.96 -18.40
N GLY A 225 0.62 8.77 -17.47
CA GLY A 225 1.84 9.56 -17.35
C GLY A 225 1.68 10.88 -16.60
N VAL A 226 0.53 11.14 -15.98
CA VAL A 226 0.26 12.40 -15.26
C VAL A 226 0.28 12.25 -13.74
N TYR A 227 0.14 11.04 -13.21
CA TYR A 227 0.01 10.81 -11.76
C TYR A 227 1.15 11.48 -10.96
N LEU A 228 2.40 11.22 -11.34
CA LEU A 228 3.57 11.77 -10.65
C LEU A 228 3.60 13.31 -10.71
N ARG A 229 3.23 13.89 -11.85
CA ARG A 229 3.14 15.34 -12.03
C ARG A 229 2.08 15.96 -11.12
N GLU A 230 0.93 15.30 -10.99
CA GLU A 230 -0.13 15.74 -10.08
C GLU A 230 0.32 15.70 -8.62
N GLN A 231 1.08 14.67 -8.22
CA GLN A 231 1.66 14.59 -6.87
C GLN A 231 2.64 15.74 -6.61
N TYR A 232 3.56 16.03 -7.54
CA TYR A 232 4.48 17.16 -7.39
C TYR A 232 3.76 18.50 -7.27
N LEU A 233 2.74 18.75 -8.10
CA LEU A 233 1.93 19.98 -8.03
C LEU A 233 1.10 20.06 -6.74
N SER A 234 0.64 18.93 -6.21
CA SER A 234 -0.06 18.86 -4.92
C SER A 234 0.90 19.18 -3.77
N LEU A 235 2.10 18.60 -3.77
CA LEU A 235 3.13 18.86 -2.76
C LEU A 235 3.58 20.31 -2.77
N SER A 236 3.85 20.89 -3.95
CA SER A 236 4.30 22.28 -4.07
C SER A 236 3.27 23.31 -3.59
N LYS A 237 1.98 22.96 -3.60
CA LYS A 237 0.89 23.81 -3.09
C LYS A 237 0.68 23.69 -1.59
N ARG A 238 1.16 22.61 -0.97
CA ARG A 238 0.98 22.37 0.45
C ARG A 238 2.13 23.04 1.20
N GLY A 239 1.80 23.92 2.14
CA GLY A 239 2.77 24.61 3.00
C GLY A 239 3.40 23.69 4.06
N TYR A 240 3.85 22.49 3.66
CA TYR A 240 4.54 21.57 4.56
C TYR A 240 5.95 22.08 4.89
N PRO A 241 6.48 21.74 6.07
CA PRO A 241 7.89 21.91 6.38
C PRO A 241 8.77 21.26 5.31
N SER A 242 9.94 21.84 5.08
CA SER A 242 10.82 21.45 3.97
C SER A 242 11.26 19.99 4.01
N PHE A 243 11.49 19.42 5.20
CA PHE A 243 11.73 17.99 5.38
C PHE A 243 10.61 17.10 4.79
N LEU A 244 9.34 17.48 4.94
CA LEU A 244 8.23 16.68 4.39
C LEU A 244 8.06 16.86 2.87
N ASN A 245 8.78 17.81 2.28
CA ASN A 245 8.87 18.04 0.84
C ASN A 245 10.17 17.49 0.23
N THR A 246 11.07 16.93 1.05
CA THR A 246 12.29 16.26 0.59
C THR A 246 11.95 14.84 0.13
#